data_AF-A3ZV61-F1
#
_entry.id   AF-A3ZV61-F1
#
_cell.length_a   1.000
_cell.length_b   1.000
_cell.length_c   1.000
_cell.angle_alpha   90.00
_cell.angle_beta   90.00
_cell.angle_gamma   90.00
#
_symmetry.space_group_name_H-M   'P 1'
#
loop_
_entity.id
_entity.type
_entity.pdbx_description
1 polymer ?
#
loop_
_entity_poly.entity_id
_entity_poly.type
_entity_poly.pdbx_seq_one_letter_code
_entity_poly.pdbx_strand_id
1 'polypeptide(L)'
;MTNLGPNAQTYLIAGEVFPINIRGKGAGVAASFAKIGAVLTAFLFPILLADIGVRYLLYVLVVTSLIGAAVTWIYRIETSGVNLEEIGK
;
A
#
# COMPACT_ATOMS: atom_id res chain seq x y z
N MET A 1 1.18 -19.22 -6.62
CA MET A 1 1.18 -17.93 -5.89
C MET A 1 2.56 -17.74 -5.28
N THR A 2 3.51 -17.16 -6.01
CA THR A 2 4.94 -17.09 -5.63
C THR A 2 5.38 -15.71 -5.12
N ASN A 3 4.46 -14.74 -5.03
CA ASN A 3 4.71 -13.39 -4.52
C ASN A 3 3.75 -13.08 -3.36
N LEU A 4 3.98 -13.70 -2.20
CA LEU A 4 3.33 -13.27 -0.95
C LEU A 4 4.13 -12.09 -0.41
N GLY A 5 3.53 -10.90 -0.38
CA GLY A 5 4.16 -9.72 0.18
C GLY A 5 3.31 -8.47 0.00
N PRO A 6 3.52 -7.42 0.83
CA PRO A 6 2.68 -6.23 0.86
C PRO A 6 2.56 -5.52 -0.50
N ASN A 7 3.61 -5.58 -1.32
CA ASN A 7 3.61 -4.98 -2.65
C ASN A 7 2.62 -5.71 -3.58
N ALA A 8 2.74 -7.02 -3.71
CA ALA A 8 1.85 -7.81 -4.55
C ALA A 8 0.41 -7.76 -4.04
N GLN A 9 0.21 -7.84 -2.72
CA GLN A 9 -1.12 -7.79 -2.11
C GLN A 9 -1.83 -6.46 -2.35
N THR A 10 -1.13 -5.33 -2.19
CA THR A 10 -1.75 -4.01 -2.41
C THR A 10 -2.10 -3.77 -3.87
N TYR A 11 -1.29 -4.27 -4.81
CA TYR A 11 -1.61 -4.24 -6.24
C TYR A 11 -2.83 -5.10 -6.61
N LEU A 12 -2.95 -6.29 -6.03
CA LEU A 12 -4.09 -7.18 -6.26
C LEU A 12 -5.38 -6.57 -5.69
N ILE A 13 -5.36 -6.16 -4.42
CA ILE A 13 -6.52 -5.56 -3.73
C ILE A 13 -6.98 -4.28 -4.45
N ALA A 14 -6.07 -3.46 -4.97
CA ALA A 14 -6.43 -2.29 -5.76
C ALA A 14 -7.19 -2.63 -7.06
N GLY A 15 -7.09 -3.85 -7.57
CA GLY A 15 -7.88 -4.33 -8.71
C GLY A 15 -9.20 -5.00 -8.31
N GLU A 16 -9.30 -5.51 -7.08
CA GLU A 16 -10.45 -6.30 -6.59
C GLU A 16 -11.47 -5.44 -5.84
N VAL A 17 -11.05 -4.37 -5.15
CA VAL A 17 -11.94 -3.55 -4.30
C VAL A 17 -12.87 -2.64 -5.12
N PHE A 18 -12.52 -2.30 -6.36
CA PHE A 18 -13.30 -1.36 -7.15
C PHE A 18 -14.24 -2.06 -8.16
N PRO A 19 -15.51 -1.60 -8.29
CA PRO A 19 -16.45 -2.15 -9.26
C PRO A 19 -15.96 -1.92 -10.70
N ILE A 20 -16.35 -2.83 -11.60
CA ILE A 20 -15.83 -2.93 -12.97
C ILE A 20 -15.91 -1.61 -13.74
N ASN A 21 -16.98 -0.84 -13.54
CA ASN A 21 -17.24 0.45 -14.18
C ASN A 21 -16.26 1.57 -13.78
N ILE A 22 -15.68 1.53 -12.58
CA ILE A 22 -14.74 2.56 -12.07
C ILE A 22 -13.35 2.01 -11.73
N ARG A 23 -13.13 0.70 -11.87
CA ARG A 23 -11.89 0.02 -11.50
C ARG A 23 -10.63 0.68 -12.03
N GLY A 24 -10.64 1.11 -13.30
CA GLY A 24 -9.49 1.80 -13.89
C GLY A 24 -9.13 3.12 -13.20
N LYS A 25 -10.15 3.92 -12.81
CA LYS A 25 -9.93 5.19 -12.11
C LYS A 25 -9.53 4.94 -10.64
N GLY A 26 -10.20 4.02 -9.95
CA GLY A 26 -9.92 3.67 -8.57
C GLY A 26 -8.50 3.12 -8.38
N ALA A 27 -8.12 2.13 -9.20
CA ALA A 27 -6.78 1.56 -9.19
C ALA A 27 -5.71 2.60 -9.58
N GLY A 28 -6.01 3.47 -10.55
CA GLY A 28 -5.12 4.55 -10.97
C GLY A 28 -4.81 5.52 -9.83
N VAL A 29 -5.83 5.98 -9.11
CA VAL A 29 -5.67 6.87 -7.95
C VAL A 29 -4.87 6.18 -6.84
N ALA A 30 -5.18 4.92 -6.51
CA ALA A 30 -4.43 4.15 -5.53
C ALA A 30 -2.94 4.03 -5.90
N ALA A 31 -2.65 3.75 -7.17
CA ALA A 31 -1.28 3.68 -7.67
C ALA A 31 -0.57 5.05 -7.61
N SER A 32 -1.27 6.16 -7.90
CA SER A 32 -0.70 7.50 -7.77
C SER A 32 -0.25 7.81 -6.34
N PHE A 33 -1.06 7.50 -5.34
CA PHE A 33 -0.67 7.68 -3.93
C PHE A 33 0.56 6.83 -3.56
N ALA A 34 0.63 5.59 -4.04
CA ALA A 34 1.81 4.74 -3.85
C ALA A 34 3.08 5.37 -4.46
N LYS A 35 2.96 5.98 -5.65
CA LYS A 35 4.08 6.69 -6.30
C LYS A 35 4.50 7.94 -5.53
N ILE A 36 3.56 8.72 -5.00
CA ILE A 36 3.89 9.89 -4.16
C ILE A 36 4.70 9.47 -2.93
N GLY A 37 4.25 8.43 -2.22
CA GLY A 37 4.98 7.89 -1.06
C GLY A 37 6.38 7.39 -1.41
N ALA A 38 6.52 6.71 -2.56
CA ALA A 38 7.82 6.24 -3.05
C ALA A 38 8.78 7.41 -3.37
N VAL A 39 8.28 8.46 -4.03
CA VAL A 39 9.07 9.65 -4.37
C VAL A 39 9.50 10.39 -3.10
N LEU A 40 8.58 10.62 -2.16
CA LEU A 40 8.91 11.26 -0.88
C LEU A 40 9.98 10.47 -0.13
N THR A 41 9.85 9.15 -0.05
CA THR A 41 10.84 8.30 0.61
C THR A 41 12.19 8.35 -0.09
N ALA A 42 12.23 8.30 -1.43
CA ALA A 42 13.49 8.35 -2.18
C ALA A 42 14.29 9.64 -1.93
N PHE A 43 13.62 10.77 -1.74
CA PHE A 43 14.27 12.05 -1.45
C PHE A 43 14.58 12.25 0.04
N LEU A 44 13.70 11.81 0.92
CA LEU A 44 13.83 12.07 2.36
C LEU A 44 14.78 11.07 3.04
N PHE A 45 14.83 9.83 2.56
CA PHE A 45 15.62 8.75 3.17
C PHE A 45 17.12 9.06 3.20
N PRO A 46 17.78 9.59 2.14
CA PRO A 46 19.19 9.98 2.21
C PRO A 46 19.47 11.10 3.21
N ILE A 47 18.56 12.07 3.31
CA ILE A 47 18.67 13.21 4.24
C ILE A 47 18.58 12.72 5.69
N LEU A 48 17.56 11.91 5.98
CA LEU A 48 17.40 11.28 7.29
C LEU A 48 18.61 10.39 7.62
N LEU A 49 19.07 9.58 6.67
CA LEU A 49 20.23 8.71 6.90
C LEU A 49 21.49 9.51 7.27
N ALA A 50 21.71 10.68 6.64
CA ALA A 50 22.85 11.54 6.93
C ALA A 50 22.76 12.24 8.29
N ASP A 51 21.55 12.64 8.70
CA ASP A 51 21.34 13.44 9.92
C ASP A 51 21.19 12.58 11.19
N ILE A 52 20.33 11.56 11.12
CA ILE A 52 19.99 10.71 12.29
C ILE A 52 20.70 9.35 12.28
N GLY A 53 21.37 8.98 11.18
CA GLY A 53 22.09 7.72 11.07
C GLY A 53 21.21 6.47 10.97
N VAL A 54 21.86 5.33 10.67
CA VAL A 54 21.18 4.06 10.34
C VAL A 54 20.26 3.56 11.46
N ARG A 55 20.69 3.66 12.73
CA ARG A 55 19.96 3.06 13.85
C ARG A 55 18.57 3.69 14.04
N TYR A 56 18.50 5.02 14.04
CA TYR A 56 17.23 5.73 14.19
C TYR A 56 16.36 5.58 12.94
N LEU A 57 16.97 5.56 11.75
CA LEU A 57 16.27 5.28 10.50
C LEU A 57 15.56 3.92 10.53
N LEU A 58 16.21 2.86 11.03
CA LEU A 58 15.59 1.55 11.17
C LEU A 58 14.39 1.57 12.12
N TYR A 59 14.45 2.31 13.24
CA TYR A 59 13.28 2.46 14.12
C TYR A 59 12.12 3.17 13.40
N VAL A 60 12.39 4.20 12.60
CA VAL A 60 11.37 4.87 11.77
C VAL A 60 10.74 3.88 10.78
N LEU A 61 11.55 3.02 10.13
CA LEU A 61 11.04 2.00 9.22
C LEU A 61 10.14 0.96 9.92
N VAL A 62 10.52 0.53 11.13
CA VAL A 62 9.70 -0.37 11.93
C VAL A 62 8.37 0.29 12.29
N VAL A 63 8.41 1.53 12.80
CA VAL A 63 7.19 2.26 13.19
C VAL A 63 6.28 2.48 11.98
N THR A 64 6.81 2.94 10.84
CA THR A 64 6.03 3.13 9.61
C THR A 64 5.45 1.83 9.08
N SER A 65 6.18 0.72 9.17
CA SER A 65 5.67 -0.60 8.81
C SER A 65 4.52 -1.06 9.71
N LEU A 66 4.63 -0.83 11.03
CA LEU A 66 3.57 -1.13 11.99
C LEU A 66 2.32 -0.27 11.78
N ILE A 67 2.49 1.02 11.47
CA ILE A 67 1.37 1.91 11.11
C ILE A 67 0.68 1.38 9.85
N GLY A 68 1.45 1.00 8.82
CA GLY A 68 0.91 0.38 7.61
C GLY A 68 0.11 -0.89 7.92
N ALA A 69 0.65 -1.78 8.75
CA ALA A 69 -0.03 -2.99 9.19
C ALA A 69 -1.32 -2.69 9.97
N ALA A 70 -1.31 -1.69 10.85
CA ALA A 70 -2.49 -1.28 11.61
C ALA A 70 -3.59 -0.70 10.71
N VAL A 71 -3.23 0.16 9.75
CA VAL A 71 -4.17 0.71 8.75
C VAL A 71 -4.75 -0.42 7.91
N THR A 72 -3.91 -1.34 7.42
CA THR A 72 -4.39 -2.52 6.69
C THR A 72 -5.33 -3.36 7.56
N TRP A 73 -5.03 -3.57 8.84
CA TRP A 73 -5.88 -4.37 9.72
C TRP A 73 -7.26 -3.74 9.94
N ILE A 74 -7.32 -2.41 10.15
CA ILE A 74 -8.57 -1.67 10.40
C ILE A 74 -9.43 -1.57 9.14
N TYR A 75 -8.81 -1.30 7.99
CA TYR A 75 -9.51 -1.05 6.72
C TYR A 75 -9.47 -2.24 5.76
N ARG A 76 -9.12 -3.43 6.25
CA ARG A 76 -9.09 -4.63 5.39
C ARG A 76 -10.49 -4.86 4.83
N ILE A 77 -10.56 -5.01 3.52
CA ILE A 77 -11.73 -5.50 2.82
C ILE A 77 -11.36 -6.90 2.38
N GLU A 78 -12.08 -7.89 2.88
CA GLU A 78 -11.88 -9.28 2.47
C GLU A 78 -12.52 -9.45 1.08
N THR A 79 -11.68 -9.46 0.04
CA THR A 79 -12.08 -9.70 -1.35
C THR A 79 -12.00 -11.19 -1.72
N SER A 80 -11.44 -12.03 -0.85
CA SER A 80 -11.27 -13.46 -1.15
C SER A 80 -12.61 -14.20 -1.16
N GLY A 81 -12.97 -14.76 -2.31
CA GLY A 81 -14.18 -15.59 -2.49
C GLY A 81 -15.46 -14.81 -2.82
N VAL A 82 -15.40 -13.48 -2.93
CA VAL A 82 -16.52 -12.66 -3.38
C VAL A 82 -16.49 -12.55 -4.90
N ASN A 83 -17.64 -12.75 -5.56
CA ASN A 83 -17.74 -12.57 -7.00
C ASN A 83 -17.59 -11.08 -7.33
N LEU A 84 -16.57 -10.70 -8.12
CA LEU A 84 -16.25 -9.31 -8.45
C LEU A 84 -17.42 -8.56 -9.13
N GLU A 85 -18.41 -9.29 -9.65
CA GLU A 85 -19.65 -8.77 -10.23
C GLU A 85 -20.69 -8.32 -9.19
N GLU A 86 -20.60 -8.77 -7.93
CA GLU A 86 -21.48 -8.32 -6.83
C GLU A 86 -20.92 -7.13 -6.06
N ILE A 87 -19.63 -6.83 -6.21
CA ILE A 87 -19.00 -5.64 -5.65
C ILE A 87 -19.60 -4.43 -6.38
N GLY A 88 -20.53 -3.72 -5.73
CA GLY A 88 -21.17 -2.51 -6.28
C GLY A 88 -22.65 -2.62 -6.66
N LYS A 89 -23.39 -3.64 -6.17
CA LYS A 89 -24.86 -3.54 -6.05
C LYS A 89 -25.26 -2.66 -4.87
#